data_AF-A0A8H8P9I5-F1
#
_entry.id   AF-A0A8H8P9I5-F1
#
_cell.length_a   1.000
_cell.length_b   1.000
_cell.length_c   1.000
_cell.angle_alpha   90.00
_cell.angle_beta   90.00
_cell.angle_gamma   90.00
#
_symmetry.space_group_name_H-M   'P 1'
#
loop_
_entity.id
_entity.type
_entity.pdbx_description
1 polymer ?
#
loop_
_entity_poly.entity_id
_entity_poly.type
_entity_poly.pdbx_seq_one_letter_code
_entity_poly.pdbx_strand_id
1 'polypeptide(L)'
;MAIYSLWIINKAGGLVYQREFAGMRTIIFRLGFHGDLPPTLNLCCADGLAKLTSNEYLVLAGTLHGIHAITSRLSPINGPSPGAHVIESESFKMSILLTATGKSTSLSLPSF
;
A
#
# COMPACT_ATOMS: atom_id res chain seq x y z
N MET A 1 -16.48 4.48 -3.34
CA MET A 1 -15.02 4.34 -3.13
C MET A 1 -14.52 5.37 -2.12
N ALA A 2 -13.94 4.90 -1.00
CA ALA A 2 -13.18 5.76 -0.09
C ALA A 2 -11.68 5.59 -0.36
N ILE A 3 -10.92 6.69 -0.24
CA ILE A 3 -9.45 6.68 -0.28
C ILE A 3 -8.96 6.56 1.16
N TYR A 4 -8.10 5.59 1.43
CA TYR A 4 -7.64 5.24 2.77
C TYR A 4 -6.28 5.85 3.10
N SER A 5 -5.39 5.89 2.12
CA SER A 5 -4.10 6.54 2.29
C SER A 5 -3.58 7.10 0.97
N LEU A 6 -2.80 8.18 1.08
CA LEU A 6 -2.09 8.84 -0.01
C LEU A 6 -0.62 8.87 0.33
N TRP A 7 0.20 8.28 -0.53
CA TRP A 7 1.64 8.24 -0.37
C TRP A 7 2.30 8.89 -1.59
N ILE A 8 3.31 9.71 -1.35
CA ILE A 8 4.13 10.33 -2.38
C ILE A 8 5.53 9.76 -2.24
N ILE A 9 6.01 9.12 -3.30
CA ILE A 9 7.30 8.45 -3.36
C ILE A 9 8.16 9.19 -4.38
N ASN A 10 9.39 9.52 -4.00
CA ASN A 10 10.36 10.15 -4.90
C ASN A 10 10.79 9.16 -5.99
N LYS A 11 11.40 9.69 -7.06
CA LYS A 11 12.07 8.92 -8.12
C LYS A 11 13.13 7.95 -7.59
N ALA A 12 13.75 8.22 -6.44
CA ALA A 12 14.71 7.32 -5.79
C ALA A 12 14.06 6.19 -4.95
N GLY A 13 12.72 6.12 -4.88
CA GLY A 13 12.00 5.12 -4.09
C GLY A 13 11.80 5.47 -2.60
N GLY A 14 12.26 6.64 -2.16
CA GLY A 14 12.00 7.13 -0.80
C GLY A 14 10.60 7.71 -0.64
N LEU A 15 9.96 7.44 0.50
CA LEU A 15 8.68 8.04 0.87
C LEU A 15 8.89 9.51 1.27
N VAL A 16 8.22 10.42 0.56
CA VAL A 16 8.29 11.88 0.77
C VAL A 16 7.11 12.36 1.62
N TYR A 17 5.96 11.74 1.45
CA TYR A 17 4.75 12.13 2.15
C TYR A 17 3.83 10.93 2.33
N GLN A 18 3.19 10.86 3.48
CA GLN A 18 2.21 9.85 3.81
C GLN A 18 1.08 10.52 4.59
N ARG A 19 -0.15 10.29 4.13
CA ARG A 19 -1.36 10.68 4.85
C ARG A 19 -2.33 9.52 4.86
N GLU A 20 -2.86 9.25 6.03
CA GLU A 20 -3.98 8.35 6.24
C GLU A 20 -5.25 9.18 6.34
N PHE A 21 -6.30 8.73 5.67
CA PHE A 21 -7.64 9.21 5.88
C PHE A 21 -8.31 8.16 6.77
N ALA A 22 -8.84 8.60 7.91
CA ALA A 22 -9.32 7.74 9.00
C ALA A 22 -10.22 6.60 8.46
N GLY A 23 -9.65 5.40 8.38
CA GLY A 23 -10.27 4.24 7.72
C GLY A 23 -9.38 3.01 7.64
N MET A 24 -8.09 3.13 7.95
CA MET A 24 -7.13 2.01 8.04
C MET A 24 -7.39 1.15 9.28
N ARG A 25 -8.59 0.55 9.41
CA ARG A 25 -8.94 -0.38 10.50
C ARG A 25 -9.18 -1.83 10.04
N THR A 26 -9.10 -2.14 8.75
CA THR A 26 -9.64 -3.45 8.26
C THR A 26 -8.75 -4.23 7.28
N ILE A 27 -7.61 -3.70 6.82
CA ILE A 27 -7.06 -4.15 5.53
C ILE A 27 -5.84 -5.09 5.64
N ILE A 28 -5.00 -4.97 6.68
CA ILE A 28 -3.73 -5.72 6.72
C ILE A 28 -3.90 -7.18 7.18
N PHE A 29 -5.02 -7.58 7.79
CA PHE A 29 -5.21 -8.96 8.28
C PHE A 29 -6.00 -9.91 7.37
N ARG A 30 -6.54 -9.48 6.22
CA ARG A 30 -7.18 -10.44 5.29
C ARG A 30 -6.18 -11.21 4.41
N LEU A 31 -4.87 -10.97 4.56
CA LEU A 31 -3.81 -11.67 3.82
C LEU A 31 -3.01 -12.71 4.64
N GLY A 32 -3.44 -13.05 5.86
CA GLY A 32 -2.95 -14.26 6.51
C GLY A 32 -2.75 -14.13 8.02
N PHE A 33 -3.55 -14.87 8.77
CA PHE A 33 -3.23 -15.72 9.92
C PHE A 33 -4.52 -15.92 10.73
N HIS A 34 -5.22 -17.00 10.41
CA HIS A 34 -6.36 -17.49 11.16
C HIS A 34 -5.82 -18.44 12.24
N GLY A 35 -5.60 -17.94 13.46
CA GLY A 35 -5.06 -18.75 14.55
C GLY A 35 -5.22 -18.07 15.90
N ASP A 36 -5.95 -18.74 16.78
CA ASP A 36 -6.47 -18.35 18.09
C ASP A 36 -5.45 -17.70 19.06
N LEU A 37 -5.84 -16.59 19.70
CA LEU A 37 -5.12 -16.00 20.84
C LEU A 37 -6.05 -15.88 22.06
N PRO A 38 -5.61 -16.25 23.28
CA PRO A 38 -6.49 -16.40 24.46
C PRO A 38 -7.00 -15.08 25.09
N PRO A 39 -8.14 -15.12 25.81
CA PRO A 39 -8.96 -13.96 26.19
C PRO A 39 -8.54 -13.16 27.44
N THR A 40 -7.25 -13.12 27.83
CA THR A 40 -6.83 -12.50 29.12
C THR A 40 -5.86 -11.31 29.03
N LEU A 41 -5.65 -10.71 27.85
CA LEU A 41 -4.89 -9.45 27.73
C LEU A 41 -5.81 -8.25 27.42
N ASN A 42 -6.48 -7.72 28.44
CA ASN A 42 -7.10 -6.39 28.36
C ASN A 42 -6.07 -5.33 28.78
N LEU A 43 -5.59 -4.47 27.85
CA LEU A 43 -5.62 -2.99 27.97
C LEU A 43 -5.00 -2.14 26.81
N CYS A 44 -4.88 -2.60 25.56
CA CYS A 44 -4.70 -1.65 24.43
C CYS A 44 -5.19 -2.14 23.05
N CYS A 45 -5.71 -3.36 22.97
CA CYS A 45 -6.06 -4.03 21.71
C CYS A 45 -7.57 -4.24 21.61
N ALA A 46 -8.34 -3.16 21.56
CA ALA A 46 -9.68 -3.21 20.97
C ALA A 46 -9.54 -2.69 19.54
N ASP A 47 -9.82 -3.53 18.54
CA ASP A 47 -9.52 -3.39 17.11
C ASP A 47 -8.03 -3.57 16.73
N GLY A 48 -7.57 -4.82 16.78
CA GLY A 48 -6.20 -5.28 16.50
C GLY A 48 -5.68 -5.04 15.09
N LEU A 49 -5.51 -3.79 14.69
CA LEU A 49 -4.70 -3.39 13.54
C LEU A 49 -3.59 -2.46 14.01
N ALA A 50 -2.37 -2.98 14.11
CA ALA A 50 -1.20 -2.16 14.42
C ALA A 50 -0.98 -1.18 13.26
N LYS A 51 -0.98 0.12 13.58
CA LYS A 51 -0.57 1.15 12.64
C LYS A 51 0.87 0.86 12.21
N LEU A 52 1.11 0.85 10.90
CA LEU A 52 2.47 0.70 10.38
C LEU A 52 3.36 1.82 10.94
N THR A 53 4.54 1.44 11.39
CA THR A 53 5.59 2.34 11.81
C THR A 53 6.14 3.11 10.61
N SER A 54 6.80 4.24 10.87
CA SER A 54 7.43 5.04 9.81
C SER A 54 8.43 4.23 8.97
N ASN A 55 9.14 3.28 9.60
CA ASN A 55 10.10 2.42 8.91
C ASN A 55 9.41 1.43 7.97
N GLU A 56 8.28 0.85 8.39
CA GLU A 56 7.50 -0.04 7.53
C GLU A 56 6.95 0.71 6.30
N TYR A 57 6.50 1.95 6.49
CA TYR A 57 6.11 2.81 5.38
C TYR A 57 7.26 3.07 4.39
N LEU A 58 8.48 3.28 4.90
CA LEU A 58 9.68 3.45 4.06
C LEU A 58 10.00 2.17 3.27
N VAL A 59 9.94 1.02 3.93
CA VAL A 59 10.18 -0.30 3.29
C VAL A 59 9.13 -0.56 2.20
N LEU A 60 7.86 -0.26 2.47
CA LEU A 60 6.78 -0.43 1.50
C LEU A 60 6.94 0.52 0.30
N ALA A 61 7.33 1.77 0.53
CA ALA A 61 7.61 2.72 -0.56
C ALA A 61 8.75 2.23 -1.47
N GLY A 62 9.85 1.73 -0.88
CA GLY A 62 10.96 1.13 -1.63
C GLY A 62 10.53 -0.12 -2.40
N THR A 63 9.65 -0.93 -1.81
CA THR A 63 9.09 -2.12 -2.47
C THR A 63 8.23 -1.74 -3.67
N LEU A 64 7.35 -0.74 -3.54
CA LEU A 64 6.54 -0.23 -4.64
C LEU A 64 7.39 0.35 -5.78
N HIS A 65 8.51 0.99 -5.45
CA HIS A 65 9.48 1.46 -6.43
C HIS A 65 10.10 0.28 -7.21
N GLY A 66 10.51 -0.78 -6.51
CA GLY A 66 11.02 -2.00 -7.13
C GLY A 66 9.99 -2.68 -8.03
N ILE A 67 8.76 -2.88 -7.54
CA ILE A 67 7.64 -3.45 -8.31
C ILE A 67 7.43 -2.65 -9.59
N HIS A 68 7.41 -1.31 -9.49
CA HIS A 68 7.24 -0.45 -10.65
C HIS A 68 8.35 -0.62 -11.70
N ALA A 69 9.61 -0.72 -11.27
CA ALA A 69 10.72 -0.95 -12.17
C ALA A 69 10.67 -2.35 -12.82
N ILE A 70 10.36 -3.40 -12.04
CA ILE A 70 10.28 -4.77 -12.54
C ILE A 70 9.13 -4.92 -13.53
N THR A 71 7.94 -4.43 -13.20
CA THR A 71 6.76 -4.48 -14.08
C THR A 71 6.99 -3.73 -15.39
N SER A 72 7.81 -2.68 -15.38
CA SER A 72 8.19 -2.01 -16.63
C SER A 72 9.04 -2.91 -17.54
N ARG A 73 9.96 -3.71 -16.96
CA ARG A 73 10.83 -4.64 -17.70
C ARG A 73 10.14 -5.92 -18.15
N LEU A 74 9.12 -6.37 -17.41
CA LEU A 74 8.34 -7.56 -17.75
C LEU A 74 7.24 -7.29 -18.78
N SER A 75 7.05 -6.04 -19.18
CA SER A 75 5.99 -5.66 -20.10
C SER A 75 6.19 -6.36 -21.46
N PRO A 76 5.21 -7.13 -21.96
CA PRO A 76 5.33 -7.85 -23.23
C PRO A 76 5.15 -6.94 -24.45
N ILE A 77 4.76 -5.69 -24.23
CA ILE A 77 4.60 -4.69 -25.29
C ILE A 77 5.95 -4.07 -25.62
N ASN A 78 6.30 -4.08 -26.90
CA ASN A 78 7.51 -3.44 -27.41
C ASN A 78 7.35 -1.92 -27.33
N GLY A 79 7.94 -1.29 -26.31
CA GLY A 79 7.92 0.16 -26.13
C GLY A 79 8.13 0.58 -24.68
N PRO A 80 8.18 1.91 -24.40
CA PRO A 80 8.24 2.41 -23.02
C PRO A 80 6.98 2.01 -22.26
N SER A 81 7.14 1.13 -21.27
CA SER A 81 6.04 0.70 -20.43
C SER A 81 5.96 1.59 -19.19
N PRO A 82 4.75 2.04 -18.80
CA PRO A 82 4.57 2.91 -17.64
C PRO A 82 4.64 2.14 -16.30
N GLY A 83 5.12 0.89 -16.28
CA GLY A 83 5.19 0.02 -15.10
C GLY A 83 3.83 -0.21 -14.41
N ALA A 84 3.87 -0.60 -13.13
CA ALA A 84 2.68 -0.87 -12.34
C ALA A 84 1.80 0.38 -12.15
N HIS A 85 0.51 0.26 -12.50
CA HIS A 85 -0.50 1.32 -12.40
C HIS A 85 -1.62 1.00 -11.40
N VAL A 86 -1.99 -0.27 -11.24
CA VAL A 86 -2.97 -0.72 -10.25
C VAL A 86 -2.49 -2.04 -9.64
N ILE A 87 -2.50 -2.12 -8.31
CA ILE A 87 -2.32 -3.36 -7.54
C ILE A 87 -3.63 -3.59 -6.80
N GLU A 88 -4.34 -4.63 -7.19
CA GLU A 88 -5.65 -4.97 -6.64
C GLU A 88 -5.59 -6.32 -5.92
N SER A 89 -6.25 -6.37 -4.78
CA SER A 89 -6.48 -7.51 -3.93
C SER A 89 -7.95 -7.49 -3.54
N GLU A 90 -8.45 -8.61 -3.01
CA GLU A 90 -9.83 -8.72 -2.53
C GLU A 90 -10.15 -7.65 -1.46
N SER A 91 -9.12 -7.26 -0.71
CA SER A 91 -9.25 -6.31 0.39
C SER A 91 -8.73 -4.93 0.09
N PHE A 92 -8.10 -4.63 -1.05
CA PHE A 92 -7.68 -3.27 -1.38
C PHE A 92 -7.33 -3.10 -2.85
N LYS A 93 -7.43 -1.87 -3.31
CA LYS A 93 -7.01 -1.43 -4.64
C LYS A 93 -6.08 -0.24 -4.49
N MET A 94 -4.80 -0.47 -4.73
CA MET A 94 -3.79 0.58 -4.80
C MET A 94 -3.67 1.07 -6.24
N SER A 95 -3.88 2.36 -6.45
CA SER A 95 -3.65 3.04 -7.72
C SER A 95 -2.33 3.81 -7.68
N ILE A 96 -1.54 3.70 -8.73
CA ILE A 96 -0.15 4.11 -8.75
C ILE A 96 0.09 5.04 -9.95
N LEU A 97 0.03 6.34 -9.72
CA LEU A 97 0.17 7.39 -10.72
C LEU A 97 1.63 7.85 -10.83
N LEU A 98 2.14 7.91 -12.05
CA LEU A 98 3.46 8.50 -12.33
C LEU A 98 3.32 9.98 -12.68
N THR A 99 4.18 10.81 -12.12
CA THR A 99 4.42 12.19 -12.57
C THR A 99 5.86 12.35 -13.01
N ALA A 100 6.15 13.37 -13.85
CA ALA A 100 7.50 13.64 -14.34
C ALA A 100 8.55 13.87 -13.21
N THR A 101 8.09 14.20 -11.99
CA THR A 101 8.90 14.46 -10.81
C THR A 101 8.85 13.36 -9.73
N GLY A 102 8.04 12.30 -9.88
CA GLY A 102 7.91 11.24 -8.85
C GLY A 102 6.74 10.26 -9.06
N LYS A 103 6.47 9.39 -8.08
CA LYS A 103 5.34 8.44 -8.06
C LYS A 103 4.36 8.85 -6.97
N SER A 104 3.09 9.05 -7.32
CA SER A 104 2.00 9.27 -6.36
C SER A 104 1.14 8.02 -6.30
N THR A 105 0.90 7.48 -5.10
CA THR A 105 0.15 6.23 -4.91
C THR A 105 -1.01 6.45 -3.96
N SER A 106 -2.21 6.07 -4.36
CA SER A 106 -3.42 6.13 -3.55
C SER A 106 -3.96 4.72 -3.29
N LEU A 107 -4.43 4.47 -2.07
CA LEU A 107 -5.07 3.21 -1.69
C LEU A 107 -6.58 3.43 -1.56
N SER A 108 -7.36 2.60 -2.23
CA SER A 108 -8.84 2.61 -2.22
C SER A 108 -9.38 1.23 -1.89
N LEU A 109 -10.56 1.11 -1.28
CA LEU A 109 -11.26 -0.18 -1.13
C LEU A 109 -12.30 -0.36 -2.24
N PRO A 110 -12.51 -1.59 -2.75
CA PRO A 110 -13.71 -1.90 -3.51
C PRO A 110 -14.93 -1.64 -2.62
N SER A 111 -15.96 -0.99 -3.19
CA SER A 111 -17.23 -0.79 -2.48
C SER A 111 -17.95 -2.14 -2.49
N PHE A 112 -18.32 -2.67 -1.32
CA PHE A 112 -19.32 -3.73 -1.22
C PHE A 112 -20.72 -3.13 -1.38
#